data_AF-A0A834BV07-F1
#
_entry.id   AF-A0A834BV07-F1
#
_cell.length_a   1.000
_cell.length_b   1.000
_cell.length_c   1.000
_cell.angle_alpha   90.00
_cell.angle_beta   90.00
_cell.angle_gamma   90.00
#
_symmetry.space_group_name_H-M   'P 1'
#
loop_
_entity.id
_entity.type
_entity.pdbx_description
1 polymer ?
#
loop_
_entity_poly.entity_id
_entity_poly.type
_entity_poly.pdbx_seq_one_letter_code
_entity_poly.pdbx_strand_id
1 'polypeptide(L)'
;MIQRVNGSLAVSRALGDYDYKCVDGKGPTEQLVSPEPEVFVMVRAPEQDQFVILACDGIWDVMSNEDLCEFVKSRLEVCDDLEKVCNEVVDTCLHKGSRDNMSIVLVCLPNAPKVLEEAVKKDAELNKYLETRVEEMLSRPGDEGLPDIVTVMRNLSADGGMPPLPPGGGLASKRSVIEAVYNRLIPYKEEDGSGADMECPW
;
A
#
# COMPACT_ATOMS: atom_id res chain seq x y z
N MET A 1 -9.83 -6.86 27.50
CA MET A 1 -10.40 -7.22 26.18
C MET A 1 -10.65 -5.91 25.45
N ILE A 2 -9.78 -5.50 24.52
CA ILE A 2 -9.82 -4.11 24.04
C ILE A 2 -10.50 -4.01 22.66
N GLN A 3 -10.29 -4.96 21.73
CA GLN A 3 -10.88 -4.92 20.38
C GLN A 3 -11.26 -6.31 19.80
N ARG A 4 -11.51 -7.31 20.65
CA ARG A 4 -11.80 -8.69 20.19
C ARG A 4 -12.97 -9.31 20.94
N VAL A 5 -13.89 -9.94 20.20
CA VAL A 5 -14.98 -10.76 20.75
C VAL A 5 -14.38 -11.91 21.54
N ASN A 6 -14.67 -11.97 22.84
CA ASN A 6 -14.11 -12.94 23.78
C ASN A 6 -12.57 -13.02 23.77
N GLY A 7 -11.89 -11.94 23.37
CA GLY A 7 -10.43 -11.91 23.26
C GLY A 7 -9.85 -12.65 22.05
N SER A 8 -10.68 -13.18 21.14
CA SER A 8 -10.22 -13.97 19.99
C SER A 8 -10.48 -13.26 18.66
N LEU A 9 -11.74 -13.06 18.26
CA LEU A 9 -12.08 -12.55 16.92
C LEU A 9 -12.10 -11.02 16.87
N ALA A 10 -11.43 -10.42 15.88
CA ALA A 10 -11.29 -8.96 15.75
C ALA A 10 -12.40 -8.29 14.91
N VAL A 11 -13.40 -9.04 14.47
CA VAL A 11 -14.56 -8.54 13.72
C VAL A 11 -15.87 -8.88 14.46
N SER A 12 -16.87 -8.01 14.34
CA SER A 12 -18.21 -8.21 14.90
C SER A 12 -19.22 -8.75 13.89
N ARG A 13 -18.89 -8.68 12.59
CA ARG A 13 -19.72 -9.20 11.51
C ARG A 13 -18.86 -9.98 10.52
N ALA A 14 -19.33 -11.17 10.15
CA ALA A 14 -18.68 -12.03 9.17
C ALA A 14 -19.66 -13.12 8.68
N LEU A 15 -19.44 -13.61 7.46
CA LEU A 15 -19.97 -14.91 7.04
C LEU A 15 -19.09 -16.02 7.63
N GLY A 16 -19.64 -17.23 7.82
CA GLY A 16 -18.92 -18.30 8.53
C GLY A 16 -18.95 -18.12 10.05
N ASP A 17 -17.83 -18.36 10.74
CA ASP A 17 -17.67 -18.24 12.21
C ASP A 17 -18.80 -18.87 13.03
N TYR A 18 -19.18 -20.10 12.68
CA TYR A 18 -20.36 -20.77 13.25
C TYR A 18 -20.28 -20.96 14.76
N ASP A 19 -19.09 -21.13 15.33
CA ASP A 19 -18.89 -21.26 16.79
C ASP A 19 -19.36 -20.01 17.56
N TYR A 20 -19.35 -18.84 16.92
CA TYR A 20 -19.84 -17.57 17.49
C TYR A 20 -21.34 -17.36 17.24
N LYS A 21 -22.01 -18.32 16.59
CA LYS A 21 -23.41 -18.24 16.15
C LYS A 21 -24.30 -19.35 16.73
N CYS A 22 -23.89 -19.91 17.86
CA CYS A 22 -24.58 -20.98 18.58
C CYS A 22 -25.21 -20.51 19.90
N VAL A 23 -25.58 -19.23 20.05
CA VAL A 23 -26.21 -18.73 21.28
C VAL A 23 -27.70 -19.12 21.28
N ASP A 24 -28.07 -19.96 22.25
CA ASP A 24 -29.44 -20.41 22.44
C ASP A 24 -30.41 -19.24 22.67
N GLY A 25 -31.58 -19.29 22.02
CA GLY A 25 -32.63 -18.28 22.16
C GLY A 25 -32.37 -16.96 21.43
N LYS A 26 -31.35 -16.89 20.55
CA LYS A 26 -31.04 -15.71 19.72
C LYS A 26 -31.26 -15.98 18.24
N GLY A 27 -31.77 -14.96 17.53
CA GLY A 27 -31.89 -15.01 16.07
C GLY A 27 -30.52 -14.98 15.37
N PRO A 28 -30.46 -15.21 14.05
CA PRO A 28 -29.19 -15.23 13.30
C PRO A 28 -28.37 -13.93 13.37
N THR A 29 -29.04 -12.77 13.49
CA THR A 29 -28.39 -11.45 13.52
C THR A 29 -28.15 -10.93 14.94
N GLU A 30 -28.53 -11.71 15.96
CA GLU A 30 -28.37 -11.39 17.38
C GLU A 30 -27.30 -12.27 18.06
N GLN A 31 -26.48 -12.94 17.25
CA GLN A 31 -25.36 -13.78 17.69
C GLN A 31 -24.15 -12.92 18.10
N LEU A 32 -23.08 -13.55 18.63
CA LEU A 32 -21.85 -12.84 18.96
C LEU A 32 -21.19 -12.21 17.72
N VAL A 33 -21.32 -12.89 16.57
CA VAL A 33 -20.90 -12.42 15.26
C VAL A 33 -22.11 -12.46 14.33
N SER A 34 -22.47 -11.31 13.73
CA SER A 34 -23.64 -11.22 12.84
C SER A 34 -23.27 -11.45 11.37
N PRO A 35 -24.08 -12.17 10.57
CA PRO A 35 -23.92 -12.23 9.12
C PRO A 35 -24.58 -11.06 8.39
N GLU A 36 -25.25 -10.14 9.10
CA GLU A 36 -26.07 -9.09 8.49
C GLU A 36 -25.20 -7.99 7.85
N PRO A 37 -25.35 -7.74 6.53
CA PRO A 37 -24.61 -6.68 5.87
C PRO A 37 -25.17 -5.30 6.24
N GLU A 38 -24.35 -4.28 6.03
CA GLU A 38 -24.81 -2.89 6.00
C GLU A 38 -24.90 -2.44 4.54
N VAL A 39 -26.02 -1.83 4.15
CA VAL A 39 -26.30 -1.47 2.76
C VAL A 39 -26.67 0.01 2.69
N PHE A 40 -25.84 0.78 1.98
CA PHE A 40 -26.10 2.17 1.64
C PHE A 40 -26.40 2.30 0.16
N VAL A 41 -27.57 2.86 -0.16
CA VAL A 41 -27.96 3.15 -1.54
C VAL A 41 -27.66 4.60 -1.84
N MET A 42 -26.73 4.84 -2.76
CA MET A 42 -26.39 6.18 -3.24
C MET A 42 -26.85 6.34 -4.68
N VAL A 43 -27.54 7.45 -4.95
CA VAL A 43 -27.90 7.83 -6.33
C VAL A 43 -26.63 8.28 -7.02
N ARG A 44 -26.32 7.68 -8.18
CA ARG A 44 -25.15 8.07 -8.98
C ARG A 44 -25.25 9.53 -9.41
N ALA A 45 -24.12 10.22 -9.40
CA ALA A 45 -23.95 11.55 -9.95
C ALA A 45 -22.95 11.46 -11.11
N PRO A 46 -23.38 11.10 -12.34
CA PRO A 46 -22.47 10.82 -13.45
C PRO A 46 -21.44 11.91 -13.69
N GLU A 47 -21.81 13.18 -13.52
CA GLU A 47 -20.96 14.36 -13.69
C GLU A 47 -19.90 14.58 -12.58
N GLN A 48 -20.01 13.87 -11.47
CA GLN A 48 -19.16 14.03 -10.28
C GLN A 48 -18.43 12.74 -9.89
N ASP A 49 -19.05 11.58 -10.10
CA ASP A 49 -18.49 10.30 -9.67
C ASP A 49 -17.22 9.98 -10.46
N GLN A 50 -16.10 9.80 -9.75
CA GLN A 50 -14.79 9.59 -10.35
C GLN A 50 -14.37 8.13 -10.33
N PHE A 51 -14.29 7.52 -9.16
CA PHE A 51 -13.88 6.13 -8.98
C PHE A 51 -14.36 5.58 -7.64
N VAL A 52 -14.33 4.26 -7.48
CA VAL A 52 -14.61 3.54 -6.24
C VAL A 52 -13.43 2.64 -5.91
N ILE A 53 -13.04 2.60 -4.63
CA ILE A 53 -11.98 1.73 -4.11
C ILE A 53 -12.64 0.73 -3.16
N LEU A 54 -12.35 -0.56 -3.37
CA LEU A 54 -12.64 -1.62 -2.41
C LEU A 54 -11.31 -2.23 -1.97
N ALA A 55 -11.05 -2.33 -0.68
CA ALA A 55 -9.83 -2.94 -0.17
C ALA A 55 -10.05 -3.58 1.21
N CYS A 56 -9.22 -4.56 1.56
CA CYS A 56 -9.18 -5.13 2.92
C CYS A 56 -8.43 -4.23 3.91
N ASP A 57 -8.50 -4.57 5.19
CA ASP A 57 -7.79 -3.92 6.30
C ASP A 57 -6.27 -3.85 6.09
N GLY A 58 -5.66 -4.83 5.41
CA GLY A 58 -4.24 -4.74 5.04
C GLY A 58 -3.84 -3.47 4.28
N ILE A 59 -4.78 -2.79 3.60
CA ILE A 59 -4.57 -1.47 2.99
C ILE A 59 -4.97 -0.35 3.97
N TRP A 60 -6.15 -0.44 4.57
CA TRP A 60 -6.73 0.61 5.41
C TRP A 60 -6.02 0.79 6.77
N ASP A 61 -5.28 -0.21 7.24
CA ASP A 61 -4.49 -0.14 8.47
C ASP A 61 -3.31 0.85 8.36
N VAL A 62 -2.88 1.15 7.14
CA VAL A 62 -1.69 2.00 6.87
C VAL A 62 -1.98 3.22 6.00
N MET A 63 -3.18 3.33 5.43
CA MET A 63 -3.63 4.49 4.66
C MET A 63 -5.04 4.90 5.06
N SER A 64 -5.23 6.19 5.33
CA SER A 64 -6.55 6.77 5.58
C SER A 64 -7.39 6.86 4.30
N ASN A 65 -8.69 7.12 4.45
CA ASN A 65 -9.59 7.35 3.32
C ASN A 65 -9.08 8.45 2.39
N GLU A 66 -8.69 9.58 2.99
CA GLU A 66 -8.20 10.76 2.28
C GLU A 66 -6.84 10.46 1.62
N ASP A 67 -5.89 9.86 2.35
CA ASP A 67 -4.57 9.53 1.80
C ASP A 67 -4.68 8.61 0.59
N LEU A 68 -5.49 7.55 0.68
CA LEU A 68 -5.63 6.60 -0.42
C LEU A 68 -6.35 7.22 -1.61
N CYS A 69 -7.38 8.03 -1.36
CA CYS A 69 -8.12 8.72 -2.42
C CYS A 69 -7.21 9.72 -3.19
N GLU A 70 -6.45 10.54 -2.48
CA GLU A 70 -5.50 11.47 -3.08
C GLU A 70 -4.37 10.74 -3.81
N PHE A 71 -3.86 9.65 -3.22
CA PHE A 71 -2.83 8.85 -3.85
C PHE A 71 -3.30 8.24 -5.17
N VAL A 72 -4.43 7.52 -5.17
CA VAL A 72 -5.01 6.91 -6.39
C VAL A 72 -5.30 7.97 -7.45
N LYS A 73 -5.86 9.13 -7.06
CA LYS A 73 -6.06 10.24 -7.97
C LYS A 73 -4.75 10.70 -8.62
N SER A 74 -3.69 10.88 -7.82
CA SER A 74 -2.38 11.29 -8.33
C SER A 74 -1.77 10.25 -9.29
N ARG A 75 -2.06 8.96 -9.10
CA ARG A 75 -1.57 7.87 -9.94
C ARG A 75 -2.34 7.77 -11.25
N LEU A 76 -3.66 7.95 -11.22
CA LEU A 76 -4.51 8.03 -12.42
C LEU A 76 -4.17 9.22 -13.32
N GLU A 77 -3.62 10.31 -12.77
CA GLU A 77 -3.09 11.44 -13.55
C GLU A 77 -1.75 11.12 -14.25
N VAL A 78 -1.08 10.03 -13.88
CA VAL A 78 0.22 9.61 -14.44
C VAL A 78 0.07 8.38 -15.35
N CYS A 79 -0.86 7.48 -15.05
CA CYS A 79 -1.04 6.21 -15.75
C CYS A 79 -2.51 5.81 -15.81
N ASP A 80 -2.96 5.32 -16.97
CA ASP A 80 -4.31 4.79 -17.20
C ASP A 80 -4.42 3.27 -17.01
N ASP A 81 -3.30 2.58 -16.75
CA ASP A 81 -3.27 1.16 -16.39
C ASP A 81 -3.69 0.98 -14.94
N LEU A 82 -4.92 0.50 -14.75
CA LEU A 82 -5.51 0.31 -13.42
C LEU A 82 -4.82 -0.81 -12.62
N GLU A 83 -4.30 -1.85 -13.28
CA GLU A 83 -3.55 -2.91 -12.59
C GLU A 83 -2.27 -2.34 -12.01
N LYS A 84 -1.57 -1.49 -12.77
CA LYS A 84 -0.39 -0.79 -12.29
C LYS A 84 -0.72 0.14 -11.12
N VAL A 85 -1.80 0.92 -11.19
CA VAL A 85 -2.21 1.79 -10.07
C VAL A 85 -2.53 0.95 -8.82
N CYS A 86 -3.22 -0.17 -8.96
CA CYS A 86 -3.48 -1.11 -7.87
C CYS A 86 -2.19 -1.67 -7.27
N ASN A 87 -1.22 -2.08 -8.10
CA ASN A 87 0.07 -2.57 -7.64
C ASN A 87 0.86 -1.49 -6.89
N GLU A 88 0.83 -0.24 -7.37
CA GLU A 88 1.45 0.88 -6.68
C GLU A 88 0.83 1.13 -5.29
N VAL A 89 -0.49 0.95 -5.12
CA VAL A 89 -1.14 1.01 -3.80
C VAL A 89 -0.66 -0.11 -2.89
N VAL A 90 -0.66 -1.36 -3.38
CA VAL A 90 -0.25 -2.53 -2.59
C VAL A 90 1.21 -2.40 -2.13
N ASP A 91 2.12 -2.07 -3.05
CA ASP A 91 3.53 -1.85 -2.74
C ASP A 91 3.71 -0.69 -1.75
N THR A 92 2.96 0.41 -1.93
CA THR A 92 3.01 1.54 -1.01
C THR A 92 2.60 1.13 0.40
N CYS A 93 1.54 0.33 0.55
CA CYS A 93 1.05 -0.15 1.84
C CYS A 93 2.05 -1.13 2.49
N LEU A 94 2.66 -2.01 1.70
CA LEU A 94 3.75 -2.87 2.16
C LEU A 94 4.91 -2.04 2.72
N HIS A 95 5.33 -1.00 1.98
CA HIS A 95 6.43 -0.12 2.37
C HIS A 95 6.09 0.80 3.55
N LYS A 96 4.81 1.07 3.80
CA LYS A 96 4.31 1.74 5.01
C LYS A 96 4.22 0.80 6.22
N GLY A 97 4.47 -0.50 6.04
CA GLY A 97 4.59 -1.47 7.12
C GLY A 97 3.41 -2.42 7.26
N SER A 98 2.50 -2.48 6.28
CA SER A 98 1.49 -3.54 6.26
C SER A 98 2.16 -4.90 6.16
N ARG A 99 1.67 -5.86 6.95
CA ARG A 99 2.19 -7.24 7.00
C ARG A 99 1.07 -8.27 6.79
N ASP A 100 -0.10 -7.80 6.39
CA ASP A 100 -1.26 -8.65 6.14
C ASP A 100 -1.39 -8.97 4.63
N ASN A 101 -2.32 -9.84 4.29
CA ASN A 101 -2.80 -9.97 2.92
C ASN A 101 -3.44 -8.65 2.48
N MET A 102 -3.10 -8.25 1.25
CA MET A 102 -3.58 -7.00 0.65
C MET A 102 -4.30 -7.32 -0.65
N SER A 103 -5.49 -6.77 -0.80
CA SER A 103 -6.28 -6.87 -2.02
C SER A 103 -7.03 -5.56 -2.22
N ILE A 104 -7.03 -5.08 -3.45
CA ILE A 104 -7.69 -3.83 -3.86
C ILE A 104 -8.39 -4.04 -5.19
N VAL A 105 -9.57 -3.42 -5.32
CA VAL A 105 -10.30 -3.27 -6.58
C VAL A 105 -10.53 -1.79 -6.81
N LEU A 106 -10.08 -1.29 -7.97
CA LEU A 106 -10.28 0.07 -8.43
C LEU A 106 -11.28 0.08 -9.58
N VAL A 107 -12.40 0.79 -9.41
CA VAL A 107 -13.43 0.94 -10.44
C VAL A 107 -13.48 2.39 -10.90
N CYS A 108 -12.97 2.66 -12.10
CA CYS A 108 -13.05 4.00 -12.69
C CYS A 108 -14.42 4.24 -13.36
N LEU A 109 -15.00 5.40 -13.07
CA LEU A 109 -16.23 5.90 -13.68
C LEU A 109 -15.88 6.90 -14.80
N PRO A 110 -16.84 7.36 -15.63
CA PRO A 110 -16.53 8.19 -16.80
C PRO A 110 -15.68 9.44 -16.50
N ASN A 111 -15.94 10.07 -15.35
CA ASN A 111 -15.25 11.28 -14.87
C ASN A 111 -14.06 11.00 -13.94
N ALA A 112 -13.50 9.78 -13.99
CA ALA A 112 -12.21 9.48 -13.39
C ALA A 112 -11.12 10.44 -13.92
N PRO A 113 -10.12 10.80 -13.09
CA PRO A 113 -8.94 11.53 -13.54
C PRO A 113 -8.34 10.88 -14.79
N LYS A 114 -7.86 11.72 -15.71
CA LYS A 114 -7.19 11.29 -16.94
C LYS A 114 -5.71 11.60 -16.82
N VAL A 115 -4.91 10.90 -17.59
CA VAL A 115 -3.46 11.15 -17.68
C VAL A 115 -3.22 12.60 -18.12
N LEU A 116 -2.39 13.30 -17.35
CA LEU A 116 -2.00 14.69 -17.61
C LEU A 116 -0.50 14.72 -17.95
N GLU A 117 -0.13 15.31 -19.09
CA GLU A 117 1.28 15.39 -19.52
C GLU A 117 2.19 16.04 -18.46
N GLU A 118 1.70 17.08 -17.79
CA GLU A 118 2.41 17.75 -16.71
C GLU A 118 2.61 16.86 -15.48
N ALA A 119 1.64 15.99 -15.15
CA ALA A 119 1.78 15.05 -14.03
C ALA A 119 2.80 13.95 -14.36
N VAL A 120 2.76 13.41 -15.58
CA VAL A 120 3.76 12.45 -16.08
C VAL A 120 5.17 13.03 -16.04
N LYS A 121 5.32 14.28 -16.50
CA LYS A 121 6.61 14.98 -16.48
C LYS A 121 7.13 15.19 -15.05
N LYS A 122 6.28 15.64 -14.13
CA LYS A 122 6.65 15.81 -12.71
C LYS A 122 7.04 14.49 -12.05
N ASP A 123 6.32 13.40 -12.33
CA ASP A 123 6.67 12.09 -11.79
C ASP A 123 8.02 11.60 -12.33
N ALA A 124 8.30 11.81 -13.61
CA ALA A 124 9.58 11.49 -14.22
C ALA A 124 10.75 12.33 -13.65
N GLU A 125 10.53 13.62 -13.42
CA GLU A 125 11.50 14.52 -12.77
C GLU A 125 11.81 14.07 -11.33
N LEU A 126 10.78 13.71 -10.57
CA LEU A 126 10.94 13.15 -9.22
C LEU A 126 11.71 11.83 -9.25
N ASN A 127 11.39 10.91 -10.17
CA ASN A 127 12.11 9.64 -10.31
C ASN A 127 13.60 9.91 -10.58
N LYS A 128 13.91 10.72 -11.59
CA LYS A 128 15.29 11.07 -11.93
C LYS A 128 16.04 11.72 -10.77
N TYR A 129 15.37 12.57 -9.99
CA TYR A 129 15.93 13.17 -8.79
C TYR A 129 16.31 12.09 -7.77
N LEU A 130 15.38 11.17 -7.45
CA LEU A 130 15.63 10.07 -6.53
C LEU A 130 16.79 9.17 -7.00
N GLU A 131 16.80 8.79 -8.28
CA GLU A 131 17.89 7.99 -8.86
C GLU A 131 19.24 8.67 -8.67
N THR A 132 19.34 9.97 -9.00
CA THR A 132 20.57 10.76 -8.86
C THR A 132 21.02 10.84 -7.40
N ARG A 133 20.09 11.04 -6.45
CA ARG A 133 20.44 11.13 -5.02
C ARG A 133 20.91 9.79 -4.47
N VAL A 134 20.30 8.68 -4.88
CA VAL A 134 20.75 7.33 -4.51
C VAL A 134 22.15 7.07 -5.06
N GLU A 135 22.42 7.41 -6.32
CA GLU A 135 23.76 7.31 -6.93
C GLU A 135 24.81 8.13 -6.17
N GLU A 136 24.49 9.38 -5.81
CA GLU A 136 25.38 10.24 -5.01
C GLU A 136 25.69 9.61 -3.64
N MET A 137 24.67 9.10 -2.93
CA MET A 137 24.83 8.47 -1.62
C MET A 137 25.69 7.21 -1.68
N LEU A 138 25.59 6.42 -2.75
CA LEU A 138 26.36 5.19 -2.91
C LEU A 138 27.78 5.42 -3.45
N SER A 139 28.01 6.53 -4.15
CA SER A 139 29.35 6.89 -4.67
C SER A 139 30.33 7.39 -3.60
N ARG A 140 29.83 7.82 -2.44
CA ARG A 140 30.63 8.33 -1.31
C ARG A 140 30.48 7.40 -0.10
N PRO A 141 31.13 6.23 -0.08
CA PRO A 141 31.11 5.37 1.10
C PRO A 141 31.64 6.16 2.29
N GLY A 142 30.86 6.18 3.38
CA GLY A 142 31.32 6.74 4.65
C GLY A 142 32.36 5.82 5.30
N ASP A 143 32.89 6.23 6.46
CA ASP A 143 33.85 5.43 7.22
C ASP A 143 33.32 4.04 7.62
N GLU A 144 31.99 3.85 7.64
CA GLU A 144 31.30 2.59 7.97
C GLU A 144 30.97 1.70 6.75
N GLY A 145 31.37 2.10 5.52
CA GLY A 145 31.10 1.36 4.29
C GLY A 145 29.87 1.84 3.51
N LEU A 146 29.33 0.97 2.64
CA LEU A 146 28.14 1.30 1.83
C LEU A 146 26.87 1.27 2.69
N PRO A 147 26.01 2.29 2.61
CA PRO A 147 24.78 2.34 3.40
C PRO A 147 23.81 1.24 2.96
N ASP A 148 23.07 0.68 3.92
CA ASP A 148 21.94 -0.20 3.62
C ASP A 148 20.75 0.59 3.07
N ILE A 149 19.77 -0.12 2.49
CA ILE A 149 18.56 0.51 1.91
C ILE A 149 17.79 1.34 2.95
N VAL A 150 17.77 0.90 4.21
CA VAL A 150 17.09 1.60 5.30
C VAL A 150 17.75 2.96 5.56
N THR A 151 19.08 3.01 5.56
CA THR A 151 19.86 4.23 5.72
C THR A 151 19.68 5.16 4.52
N VAL A 152 19.65 4.63 3.29
CA VAL A 152 19.35 5.41 2.08
C VAL A 152 17.96 6.06 2.17
N MET A 153 16.92 5.28 2.51
CA MET A 153 15.56 5.79 2.68
C MET A 153 15.48 6.87 3.77
N ARG A 154 16.16 6.67 4.91
CA ARG A 154 16.22 7.67 5.98
C ARG A 154 16.88 8.97 5.52
N ASN A 155 17.99 8.88 4.80
CA ASN A 155 18.70 10.06 4.31
C ASN A 155 17.88 10.81 3.26
N LEU A 156 17.19 10.11 2.36
CA LEU A 156 16.25 10.70 1.42
C LEU A 156 15.09 11.39 2.13
N SER A 157 14.54 10.79 3.19
CA SER A 157 13.46 11.42 3.97
C SER A 157 13.87 12.72 4.67
N ALA A 158 15.17 12.92 4.92
CA ALA A 158 15.72 14.12 5.53
C ALA A 158 16.15 15.18 4.50
N ASP A 159 15.96 14.92 3.20
CA ASP A 159 16.39 15.82 2.13
C ASP A 159 15.43 17.00 1.97
N GLY A 160 15.85 18.17 2.45
CA GLY A 160 15.08 19.41 2.32
C GLY A 160 14.93 19.93 0.89
N GLY A 161 15.66 19.39 -0.08
CA GLY A 161 15.58 19.75 -1.50
C GLY A 161 14.65 18.86 -2.34
N MET A 162 13.94 17.92 -1.71
CA MET A 162 13.14 16.92 -2.42
C MET A 162 11.93 17.55 -3.13
N PRO A 163 11.69 17.22 -4.43
CA PRO A 163 10.45 17.60 -5.11
C PRO A 163 9.21 17.02 -4.42
N PRO A 164 8.00 17.57 -4.66
CA PRO A 164 6.77 17.07 -4.06
C PRO A 164 6.56 15.58 -4.31
N LEU A 165 6.38 14.82 -3.22
CA LEU A 165 6.08 13.40 -3.26
C LEU A 165 4.59 13.15 -3.58
N PRO A 166 4.21 11.95 -4.04
CA PRO A 166 2.81 11.60 -4.23
C PRO A 166 2.01 11.79 -2.93
N PRO A 167 0.86 12.49 -2.95
CA PRO A 167 0.04 12.71 -1.77
C PRO A 167 -0.48 11.37 -1.22
N GLY A 168 -0.58 11.25 0.10
CA GLY A 168 -0.91 10.01 0.82
C GLY A 168 0.20 8.93 0.80
N GLY A 169 0.80 8.68 -0.36
CA GLY A 169 1.84 7.67 -0.54
C GLY A 169 3.20 8.05 0.05
N GLY A 170 3.61 9.31 -0.07
CA GLY A 170 4.89 9.80 0.42
C GLY A 170 6.08 9.06 -0.19
N LEU A 171 7.20 8.99 0.54
CA LEU A 171 8.44 8.35 0.05
C LEU A 171 8.27 6.83 -0.12
N ALA A 172 7.40 6.21 0.68
CA ALA A 172 7.08 4.78 0.60
C ALA A 172 6.57 4.38 -0.81
N SER A 173 5.78 5.25 -1.45
CA SER A 173 5.29 5.01 -2.82
C SER A 173 6.37 5.06 -3.91
N LYS A 174 7.55 5.63 -3.61
CA LYS A 174 8.68 5.70 -4.54
C LYS A 174 9.78 4.71 -4.19
N ARG A 175 9.57 3.85 -3.19
CA ARG A 175 10.57 2.88 -2.73
C ARG A 175 10.99 1.89 -3.81
N SER A 176 10.07 1.42 -4.66
CA SER A 176 10.43 0.52 -5.77
C SER A 176 11.40 1.17 -6.77
N VAL A 177 11.29 2.48 -7.01
CA VAL A 177 12.24 3.25 -7.85
C VAL A 177 13.61 3.32 -7.18
N ILE A 178 13.63 3.60 -5.88
CA ILE A 178 14.85 3.71 -5.07
C ILE A 178 15.56 2.35 -5.00
N GLU A 179 14.82 1.27 -4.72
CA GLU A 179 15.35 -0.10 -4.65
C GLU A 179 15.88 -0.58 -6.00
N ALA A 180 15.22 -0.26 -7.11
CA ALA A 180 15.71 -0.61 -8.44
C ALA A 180 17.11 -0.03 -8.71
N VAL A 181 17.35 1.24 -8.33
CA VAL A 181 18.68 1.85 -8.45
C VAL A 181 19.67 1.26 -7.46
N TYR A 182 19.26 1.10 -6.20
CA TYR A 182 20.10 0.52 -5.16
C TYR A 182 20.62 -0.88 -5.55
N ASN A 183 19.73 -1.76 -6.02
CA ASN A 183 20.06 -3.12 -6.43
C ASN A 183 20.91 -3.15 -7.71
N ARG A 184 20.71 -2.19 -8.63
CA ARG A 184 21.56 -2.05 -9.81
C ARG A 184 23.01 -1.71 -9.46
N LEU A 185 23.23 -0.93 -8.40
CA LEU A 185 24.54 -0.44 -8.01
C LEU A 185 25.24 -1.32 -6.98
N ILE A 186 24.49 -2.17 -6.25
CA ILE A 186 25.02 -3.13 -5.28
C ILE A 186 24.67 -4.55 -5.78
N PRO A 187 25.49 -5.12 -6.69
CA PRO A 187 25.20 -6.40 -7.31
C PRO A 187 25.38 -7.64 -6.40
N TYR A 188 25.75 -7.47 -5.12
CA TYR A 188 25.97 -8.58 -4.19
C TYR A 188 25.42 -8.28 -2.79
N LYS A 189 24.13 -8.53 -2.60
CA LYS A 189 23.68 -9.25 -1.41
C LYS A 189 22.99 -10.49 -1.94
N GLU A 190 23.69 -11.63 -1.88
CA GLU A 190 23.00 -12.92 -1.89
C GLU A 190 21.88 -12.84 -0.85
N GLU A 191 20.71 -13.37 -1.19
CA GLU A 191 19.72 -13.69 -0.20
C GLU A 191 20.45 -14.46 0.90
N ASP A 192 20.52 -13.92 2.12
CA ASP A 192 20.70 -14.72 3.33
C ASP A 192 19.43 -15.58 3.53
N GLY A 193 19.08 -16.35 2.50
CA GLY A 193 18.29 -17.55 2.60
C GLY A 193 19.22 -18.56 3.22
N SER A 194 19.07 -18.75 4.53
CA SER A 194 19.39 -20.03 5.14
C SER A 194 18.63 -21.11 4.37
N GLY A 195 19.24 -21.62 3.30
CA GLY A 195 19.00 -22.95 2.74
C GLY A 195 19.47 -23.96 3.77
N ALA A 196 18.80 -23.98 4.92
CA ALA A 196 18.69 -25.19 5.68
C ALA A 196 17.79 -26.08 4.84
N ASP A 197 18.39 -27.09 4.22
CA ASP A 197 17.72 -28.29 3.77
C ASP A 197 16.79 -28.77 4.90
N MET A 198 15.53 -28.34 4.87
CA MET A 198 14.47 -28.97 5.62
C MET A 198 13.98 -30.11 4.74
N GLU A 199 14.70 -31.23 4.81
CA GLU A 199 14.12 -32.53 4.52
C GLU A 199 12.77 -32.58 5.25
N CYS A 200 11.69 -32.67 4.49
CA CYS A 200 10.35 -32.83 5.01
C CYS A 200 10.19 -34.31 5.45
N PRO A 201 10.06 -34.63 6.75
CA PRO A 201 9.78 -35.97 7.20
C PRO A 201 8.38 -35.98 7.84
N TRP A 202 7.36 -35.58 7.06
CA TRP A 202 5.95 -35.83 7.33
C TRP A 202 5.19 -35.96 6.01
#